data_AF-A0A0B1SA41-F1
#
_entry.id   AF-A0A0B1SA41-F1
#
_cell.length_a   1.000
_cell.length_b   1.000
_cell.length_c   1.000
_cell.angle_alpha   90.00
_cell.angle_beta   90.00
_cell.angle_gamma   90.00
#
_symmetry.space_group_name_H-M   'P 1'
#
loop_
_entity.id
_entity.type
_entity.pdbx_description
1 polymer ?
#
loop_
_entity_poly.entity_id
_entity_poly.type
_entity_poly.pdbx_seq_one_letter_code
_entity_poly.pdbx_strand_id
1 'polypeptide(L)' 'MLHLVTKLVTVHSDPYAAAEGAHAIVIMTEWDEFKTYDYERIYKSMQHPASIFDGRLILDQRQLR' A
#
# COMPACT_ATOMS: atom_id res chain seq x y z
N MET A 1 8.05 -0.85 25.42
CA MET A 1 7.33 -0.02 24.43
C MET A 1 7.98 -0.11 23.05
N LEU A 2 9.27 0.24 22.87
CA LEU A 2 9.96 0.12 21.57
C LEU A 2 9.95 -1.31 20.99
N HIS A 3 10.10 -2.34 21.83
CA HIS A 3 10.21 -3.74 21.39
C HIS A 3 8.92 -4.32 20.78
N LEU A 4 7.75 -3.77 21.12
CA LEU A 4 6.47 -4.25 20.56
C LEU A 4 6.27 -3.73 19.12
N VAL A 5 6.64 -2.48 18.87
CA VAL A 5 6.51 -1.84 17.56
C VAL A 5 7.34 -2.59 16.53
N THR A 6 8.62 -2.85 16.82
CA THR A 6 9.51 -3.54 15.88
C THR A 6 9.16 -5.01 15.62
N LYS A 7 8.28 -5.61 16.44
CA LYS A 7 7.81 -6.99 16.27
C LYS A 7 6.60 -7.09 15.34
N LEU A 8 5.75 -6.07 15.33
CA LEU A 8 4.47 -6.08 14.60
C LEU A 8 4.45 -5.09 13.43
N VAL A 9 5.42 -4.18 13.37
CA VAL A 9 5.53 -3.14 12.36
C VAL A 9 6.91 -3.22 11.74
N THR A 10 6.92 -3.36 10.42
CA THR A 10 8.11 -3.22 9.59
C THR A 10 7.98 -1.92 8.82
N VAL A 11 9.00 -1.07 8.86
CA VAL A 11 9.04 0.19 8.12
C VAL A 11 9.88 -0.02 6.87
N HIS A 12 9.33 0.37 5.72
CA HIS A 12 10.00 0.31 4.44
C HIS A 12 10.24 1.73 3.93
N SER A 13 11.38 1.97 3.29
CA SER A 13 11.68 3.24 2.60
C SER A 13 11.21 3.25 1.14
N ASP A 14 10.78 2.11 0.62
CA ASP A 14 10.27 1.92 -0.74
C ASP A 14 8.81 1.43 -0.66
N PRO A 15 7.84 2.14 -1.27
CA PRO A 15 6.44 1.73 -1.30
C PRO A 15 6.22 0.38 -1.99
N TYR A 16 7.03 0.04 -3.01
CA TYR A 16 6.90 -1.23 -3.71
C TYR A 16 7.28 -2.40 -2.80
N ALA A 17 8.36 -2.26 -2.04
CA ALA A 17 8.76 -3.25 -1.04
C ALA A 17 7.75 -3.37 0.11
N ALA A 18 7.07 -2.28 0.47
CA ALA A 18 6.02 -2.31 1.50
C ALA A 18 4.78 -3.10 1.06
N ALA A 19 4.48 -3.10 -0.24
CA ALA A 19 3.31 -3.79 -0.82
C ALA A 19 3.59 -5.25 -1.21
N GLU A 20 4.85 -5.65 -1.36
CA GLU A 20 5.23 -7.00 -1.75
C GLU A 20 4.69 -8.05 -0.76
N GLY A 21 3.92 -9.02 -1.27
CA GLY A 21 3.29 -10.05 -0.46
C GLY A 21 2.18 -9.56 0.49
N ALA A 22 1.80 -8.28 0.43
CA ALA A 22 0.68 -7.77 1.20
C ALA A 22 -0.66 -8.27 0.63
N HIS A 23 -1.64 -8.48 1.51
CA HIS A 23 -3.02 -8.80 1.09
C HIS A 23 -3.84 -7.54 0.82
N ALA A 24 -3.51 -6.45 1.51
CA ALA A 24 -4.24 -5.20 1.42
C ALA A 24 -3.30 -4.00 1.53
N ILE A 25 -3.62 -2.94 0.80
CA ILE A 25 -3.04 -1.60 0.95
C ILE A 25 -4.07 -0.69 1.59
N VAL A 26 -3.64 0.13 2.55
CA VAL A 26 -4.48 1.13 3.21
C VAL A 26 -3.82 2.50 3.10
N ILE A 27 -4.44 3.42 2.37
CA ILE A 27 -3.98 4.81 2.25
C ILE A 27 -4.50 5.60 3.45
N MET A 28 -3.59 6.01 4.33
CA MET A 28 -3.92 6.73 5.57
C MET A 28 -3.46 8.20 5.57
N THR A 29 -2.73 8.63 4.54
CA THR A 29 -2.25 10.02 4.36
C THR A 29 -2.36 10.40 2.88
N GLU A 30 -2.49 11.70 2.60
CA GLU A 30 -2.81 12.23 1.27
C GLU A 30 -1.58 12.73 0.49
N TRP A 31 -0.47 12.00 0.54
CA TRP A 31 0.74 12.38 -0.20
C TRP A 31 0.51 12.29 -1.72
N ASP A 32 0.93 13.33 -2.45
CA ASP A 32 0.74 13.41 -3.90
C ASP A 32 1.41 12.27 -4.67
N GLU A 33 2.51 11.72 -4.16
CA GLU A 33 3.21 10.58 -4.76
C GLU A 33 2.29 9.35 -4.94
N PHE A 34 1.32 9.14 -4.04
CA PHE A 34 0.40 8.01 -4.09
C PHE A 34 -0.46 8.02 -5.35
N LYS A 35 -0.73 9.19 -5.92
CA LYS A 35 -1.52 9.30 -7.16
C LYS A 35 -0.78 8.79 -8.40
N THR A 36 0.54 8.62 -8.31
CA THR A 36 1.42 8.44 -9.47
C THR A 36 2.13 7.09 -9.52
N TYR A 37 1.96 6.25 -8.50
CA TYR A 37 2.60 4.94 -8.47
C TYR A 37 2.07 3.98 -9.54
N ASP A 38 2.94 3.05 -9.94
CA ASP A 38 2.57 1.95 -10.83
C ASP A 38 1.78 0.89 -10.04
N TYR A 39 0.47 1.10 -9.94
CA TYR A 39 -0.44 0.20 -9.24
C TYR A 39 -0.57 -1.18 -9.90
N GLU A 40 -0.26 -1.31 -11.19
CA GLU A 40 -0.23 -2.62 -11.86
C GLU A 40 0.95 -3.45 -11.37
N ARG A 41 2.14 -2.82 -11.28
CA ARG A 41 3.33 -3.44 -10.69
C ARG A 41 3.07 -3.83 -9.24
N ILE A 42 2.47 -2.94 -8.46
CA ILE A 42 2.10 -3.21 -7.06
C ILE A 42 1.17 -4.42 -6.99
N TYR A 43 0.07 -4.42 -7.75
CA TYR A 43 -0.92 -5.49 -7.75
C TYR A 43 -0.32 -6.87 -8.07
N LYS A 44 0.58 -6.95 -9.06
CA LYS A 44 1.28 -8.19 -9.44
C LYS A 44 2.19 -8.76 -8.34
N SER A 45 2.63 -7.92 -7.40
CA SER A 45 3.51 -8.31 -6.29
C SER A 45 2.76 -8.70 -5.00
N MET A 46 1.45 -8.43 -4.94
CA MET A 46 0.60 -8.68 -3.78
C MET A 46 0.09 -10.12 -3.72
N GLN A 47 -0.48 -10.51 -2.57
CA GLN A 47 -1.22 -11.77 -2.42
C GLN A 47 -2.62 -11.63 -2.99
N HIS A 48 -3.09 -12.66 -3.72
CA HIS A 48 -4.41 -12.65 -4.36
C HIS A 48 -5.46 -13.44 -3.55
N PRO A 49 -6.70 -12.93 -3.43
CA PRO A 49 -7.20 -11.66 -3.97
C PRO A 49 -6.64 -10.43 -3.21
N ALA A 50 -6.14 -9.45 -3.97
CA ALA A 50 -5.54 -8.24 -3.42
C ALA A 50 -6.60 -7.14 -3.25
N SER A 51 -6.52 -6.38 -2.15
CA SER A 51 -7.45 -5.29 -1.85
C SER A 51 -6.74 -3.96 -1.68
N ILE A 52 -7.41 -2.86 -2.02
CA ILE A 52 -6.94 -1.51 -1.73
C ILE A 52 -8.05 -0.69 -1.08
N PHE A 53 -7.73 -0.04 0.02
CA PHE A 53 -8.63 0.83 0.79
C PHE A 53 -8.07 2.25 0.78
N ASP A 54 -8.75 3.14 0.07
CA ASP A 54 -8.39 4.55 0.02
C ASP A 54 -9.22 5.35 1.03
N GLY A 55 -8.64 5.62 2.20
CA GLY A 55 -9.25 6.45 3.24
C GLY A 55 -9.17 7.95 2.99
N ARG A 56 -8.52 8.39 1.91
CA ARG A 56 -8.26 9.79 1.57
C ARG A 56 -8.93 10.25 0.28
N LEU A 57 -9.51 9.33 -0.49
CA LEU A 57 -10.20 9.60 -1.75
C LEU A 57 -9.30 10.30 -2.78
N ILE A 58 -8.05 9.84 -2.90
CA ILE A 58 -7.04 10.41 -3.79
C ILE A 58 -6.74 9.54 -5.01
N LEU A 59 -7.12 8.26 -5.00
CA LEU A 59 -6.83 7.30 -6.07
C LEU A 59 -7.96 7.22 -7.09
N ASP A 60 -7.60 6.99 -8.36
CA ASP A 60 -8.57 6.73 -9.41
C ASP A 60 -9.15 5.31 -9.28
N GLN A 61 -10.37 5.24 -8.76
CA GLN A 61 -11.10 3.99 -8.56
C GLN A 61 -11.41 3.24 -9.86
N ARG A 62 -11.34 3.87 -11.03
CA ARG A 62 -11.52 3.19 -12.32
C ARG A 62 -10.25 2.47 -12.75
N GLN A 63 -9.09 3.03 -12.42
CA GLN A 63 -7.79 2.42 -12.71
C GLN A 63 -7.52 1.19 -11.84
N LEU A 64 -8.12 1.14 -10.65
CA LEU A 64 -7.94 0.07 -9.66
C LEU A 64 -8.94 -1.10 -9.79
N ARG A 65 -9.84 -1.07 -10.78
CA ARG A 65 -10.88 -2.07 -11.00
C ARG A 65 -10.50 -3.12 -12.04
#